data_AF-A0A1S3CXB8-F1
#
_entry.id   AF-A0A1S3CXB8-F1
#
_cell.length_a   1.000
_cell.length_b   1.000
_cell.length_c   1.000
_cell.angle_alpha   90.00
_cell.angle_beta   90.00
_cell.angle_gamma   90.00
#
_symmetry.space_group_name_H-M   'P 1'
#
loop_
_entity.id
_entity.type
_entity.pdbx_description
1 polymer ?
#
loop_
_entity_poly.entity_id
_entity_poly.type
_entity_poly.pdbx_seq_one_letter_code
_entity_poly.pdbx_strand_id
1 'polypeptide(L)'
;MPKKKTGQRKKAEKMKLRQKEIRSARDKMSVAEFPCNANMECDKCKRKQKNRAFCYFCQSVQRLPQCGHCGKIKCMLKTGDCVIKHAGVFSTGMGMVGAICDFCEAWICHGRKCLQTHACTCPLQDAVCLECERGVWDHGGRVYKCCFCEGFLCEDDQFEHQASCQVLESENYKCKSCNKLGQYSCLRCKICFCEDHARRKGFKYEKNKPIPCPKCGFETSQTKDLSMSTRSHKFGRQQLNGDDYDDEDDDYDVGGGYSGFSYGGGGATNYSDDDDDDEDYDDDDDEEETSEEESDEEESNEETEDKKDEKKVEGEKEKAK
;
A
#
# COMPACT_ATOMS: atom_id res chain seq x y z
N MET A 1 44.87 9.87 -5.40
CA MET A 1 43.75 10.66 -4.84
C MET A 1 42.46 10.26 -5.54
N PRO A 2 41.36 9.96 -4.83
CA PRO A 2 40.06 9.80 -5.46
C PRO A 2 39.73 11.06 -6.25
N LYS A 3 39.37 10.91 -7.53
CA LYS A 3 39.03 12.06 -8.39
C LYS A 3 37.91 12.88 -7.74
N LYS A 4 38.06 14.20 -7.67
CA LYS A 4 37.01 15.10 -7.16
C LYS A 4 35.72 14.83 -7.94
N LYS A 5 34.62 14.57 -7.23
CA LYS A 5 33.31 14.33 -7.86
C LYS A 5 32.89 15.58 -8.62
N THR A 6 32.40 15.39 -9.85
CA THR A 6 31.82 16.45 -10.67
C THR A 6 30.59 17.07 -9.98
N GLY A 7 30.24 18.31 -10.33
CA GLY A 7 29.05 18.98 -9.79
C GLY A 7 27.77 18.18 -10.00
N GLN A 8 27.60 17.59 -11.19
CA GLN A 8 26.50 16.69 -11.52
C GLN A 8 26.46 15.46 -10.59
N ARG A 9 27.61 14.81 -10.35
CA ARG A 9 27.68 13.65 -9.45
C ARG A 9 27.33 14.02 -8.01
N LYS A 10 27.71 15.21 -7.54
CA LYS A 10 27.31 15.73 -6.23
C LYS A 10 25.80 16.00 -6.14
N LYS A 11 25.19 16.56 -7.20
CA LYS A 11 23.74 16.82 -7.28
C LYS A 11 22.95 15.51 -7.26
N ALA A 12 23.38 14.51 -8.05
CA ALA A 12 22.77 13.18 -8.08
C ALA A 12 22.85 12.47 -6.72
N GLU A 13 24.00 12.50 -6.03
CA GLU A 13 24.15 11.91 -4.70
C GLU A 13 23.27 12.60 -3.65
N LYS A 14 23.18 13.94 -3.70
CA LYS A 14 22.28 14.71 -2.82
C LYS A 14 20.81 14.36 -3.09
N MET A 15 20.41 14.22 -4.34
CA MET A 15 19.06 13.83 -4.72
C MET A 15 18.73 12.41 -4.25
N LYS A 16 19.66 11.46 -4.42
CA LYS A 16 19.50 10.08 -3.94
C LYS A 16 19.36 10.01 -2.41
N LEU A 17 20.13 10.82 -1.68
CA LEU A 17 20.01 10.93 -0.23
C LEU A 17 18.63 11.45 0.17
N ARG A 18 18.16 12.52 -0.47
CA ARG A 18 16.82 13.10 -0.25
C ARG A 18 15.70 12.11 -0.55
N GLN A 19 15.79 11.35 -1.64
CA GLN A 19 14.81 10.30 -1.96
C GLN A 19 14.80 9.21 -0.88
N LYS A 20 15.97 8.82 -0.36
CA LYS A 20 16.06 7.86 0.75
C LYS A 20 15.41 8.38 2.02
N GLU A 21 15.60 9.66 2.34
CA GLU A 21 14.93 10.32 3.47
C GLU A 21 13.41 10.32 3.30
N ILE A 22 12.92 10.69 2.10
CA ILE A 22 11.50 10.67 1.76
C ILE A 22 10.91 9.26 1.95
N ARG A 23 11.58 8.22 1.44
CA ARG A 23 11.15 6.83 1.64
C ARG A 23 11.12 6.44 3.12
N SER A 24 12.15 6.79 3.88
CA SER A 24 12.20 6.49 5.31
C SER A 24 11.16 7.25 6.14
N ALA A 25 10.72 8.43 5.67
CA ALA A 25 9.66 9.19 6.32
C ALA A 25 8.28 8.59 6.03
N ARG A 26 8.07 8.04 4.83
CA ARG A 26 6.84 7.33 4.43
C ARG A 26 6.54 6.17 5.37
N ASP A 27 7.56 5.40 5.75
CA ASP A 27 7.38 4.21 6.60
C ASP A 27 6.94 4.55 8.05
N LYS A 28 7.04 5.81 8.47
CA LYS A 28 6.62 6.27 9.80
C LYS A 28 5.14 6.61 9.89
N MET A 29 4.45 6.79 8.76
CA MET A 29 3.02 7.14 8.73
C MET A 29 2.20 5.92 8.33
N SER A 30 1.09 5.70 9.03
CA SER A 30 0.19 4.60 8.72
C SER A 30 -0.51 4.87 7.38
N VAL A 31 -0.72 3.83 6.57
CA VAL A 31 -1.41 3.97 5.27
C VAL A 31 -2.83 4.52 5.45
N ALA A 32 -3.45 4.31 6.61
CA ALA A 32 -4.79 4.80 6.94
C ALA A 32 -4.87 6.33 7.07
N GLU A 33 -3.78 7.02 7.42
CA GLU A 33 -3.74 8.48 7.58
C GLU A 33 -3.67 9.23 6.25
N PHE A 34 -3.29 8.56 5.16
CA PHE A 34 -3.10 9.22 3.88
C PHE A 34 -4.44 9.50 3.19
N PRO A 35 -4.65 10.71 2.62
CA PRO A 35 -5.91 11.05 1.96
C PRO A 35 -6.26 10.17 0.75
N CYS A 36 -5.27 9.57 0.08
CA CYS A 36 -5.50 8.59 -0.98
C CYS A 36 -6.08 7.26 -0.48
N ASN A 37 -6.03 6.99 0.82
CA ASN A 37 -6.63 5.80 1.44
C ASN A 37 -7.84 6.12 2.33
N ALA A 38 -8.36 7.34 2.24
CA ALA A 38 -9.59 7.73 2.90
C ALA A 38 -10.77 6.89 2.38
N ASN A 39 -11.75 6.64 3.24
CA ASN A 39 -12.99 5.97 2.84
C ASN A 39 -13.86 6.94 2.02
N MET A 40 -14.48 6.42 0.96
CA MET A 40 -15.37 7.14 0.07
C MET A 40 -16.58 6.24 -0.27
N GLU A 41 -17.75 6.85 -0.41
CA GLU A 41 -18.94 6.16 -0.92
C GLU A 41 -19.19 6.63 -2.35
N CYS A 42 -19.40 5.69 -3.28
CA CYS A 42 -19.66 6.01 -4.67
C CYS A 42 -21.05 6.66 -4.83
N ASP A 43 -21.11 7.80 -5.52
CA ASP A 43 -22.38 8.52 -5.73
C ASP A 43 -23.40 7.71 -6.53
N LYS A 44 -22.94 6.86 -7.47
CA LYS A 44 -23.77 6.09 -8.39
C LYS A 44 -24.25 4.77 -7.79
N CYS A 45 -23.34 3.92 -7.31
CA CYS A 45 -23.68 2.58 -6.82
C CYS A 45 -23.78 2.46 -5.29
N LYS A 46 -23.51 3.55 -4.53
CA LYS A 46 -23.57 3.61 -3.06
C LYS A 46 -22.68 2.61 -2.30
N ARG A 47 -21.77 1.93 -3.01
CA ARG A 47 -20.79 1.04 -2.38
C ARG A 47 -19.66 1.87 -1.76
N LYS A 48 -19.21 1.43 -0.59
CA LYS A 48 -18.04 1.99 0.09
C LYS A 48 -16.77 1.44 -0.55
N GLN A 49 -15.80 2.32 -0.77
CA GLN A 49 -14.50 2.01 -1.36
C GLN A 49 -13.45 2.97 -0.81
N LYS A 50 -12.20 2.80 -1.19
CA LYS A 50 -11.16 3.80 -0.92
C LYS A 50 -11.24 4.95 -1.93
N ASN A 51 -10.67 6.09 -1.58
CA ASN A 51 -10.60 7.27 -2.45
C ASN A 51 -9.84 6.95 -3.75
N ARG A 52 -10.57 6.73 -4.84
CA ARG A 52 -10.03 6.38 -6.16
C ARG A 52 -10.64 7.31 -7.20
N ALA A 53 -9.96 7.43 -8.33
CA ALA A 53 -10.36 8.28 -9.43
C ALA A 53 -11.69 7.80 -10.01
N PHE A 54 -11.80 6.48 -10.17
CA PHE A 54 -12.96 5.77 -10.65
C PHE A 54 -13.49 4.85 -9.56
N CYS A 55 -14.80 4.59 -9.58
CA CYS A 55 -15.37 3.58 -8.73
C CYS A 55 -14.93 2.18 -9.19
N TYR A 56 -14.29 1.43 -8.32
CA TYR A 56 -13.87 0.06 -8.61
C TYR A 56 -15.03 -0.83 -9.09
N PHE A 57 -16.23 -0.64 -8.54
CA PHE A 57 -17.38 -1.50 -8.85
C PHE A 57 -18.16 -1.15 -10.10
N CYS A 58 -18.17 0.13 -10.51
CA CYS A 58 -19.04 0.59 -11.60
C CYS A 58 -18.39 1.62 -12.51
N GLN A 59 -17.08 1.84 -12.34
CA GLN A 59 -16.21 2.73 -13.10
C GLN A 59 -16.67 4.20 -13.17
N SER A 60 -17.68 4.59 -12.39
CA SER A 60 -18.17 5.96 -12.38
C SER A 60 -17.19 6.89 -11.67
N VAL A 61 -17.05 8.09 -12.22
CA VAL A 61 -16.30 9.19 -11.59
C VAL A 61 -17.13 9.80 -10.44
N GLN A 62 -16.48 10.06 -9.32
CA GLN A 62 -17.12 10.72 -8.17
C GLN A 62 -17.41 12.19 -8.48
N ARG A 63 -18.63 12.67 -8.13
CA ARG A 63 -19.02 14.07 -8.38
C ARG A 63 -18.11 15.07 -7.65
N LEU A 64 -17.71 14.70 -6.43
CA LEU A 64 -16.81 15.47 -5.58
C LEU A 64 -15.51 14.69 -5.38
N PRO A 65 -14.53 14.83 -6.29
CA PRO A 65 -13.24 14.18 -6.13
C PRO A 65 -12.49 14.76 -4.94
N GLN A 66 -11.72 13.92 -4.26
CA GLN A 66 -10.86 14.31 -3.14
C GLN A 66 -9.40 14.10 -3.51
N CYS A 67 -8.58 15.14 -3.34
CA CYS A 67 -7.15 15.04 -3.62
C CYS A 67 -6.47 13.98 -2.72
N GLY A 68 -5.79 13.00 -3.34
CA GLY A 68 -5.05 11.94 -2.65
C GLY A 68 -3.82 12.41 -1.87
N HIS A 69 -3.33 13.62 -2.13
CA HIS A 69 -2.20 14.22 -1.39
C HIS A 69 -2.64 15.11 -0.23
N CYS A 70 -3.53 16.08 -0.48
CA CYS A 70 -3.90 17.09 0.52
C CYS A 70 -5.31 16.93 1.11
N GLY A 71 -6.10 15.96 0.64
CA GLY A 71 -7.46 15.70 1.11
C GLY A 71 -8.50 16.77 0.78
N LYS A 72 -8.13 17.82 0.03
CA LYS A 72 -9.07 18.88 -0.35
C LYS A 72 -10.03 18.40 -1.44
N ILE A 73 -11.30 18.74 -1.27
CA ILE A 73 -12.39 18.53 -2.24
C ILE A 73 -12.66 19.80 -3.07
N LYS A 74 -12.20 20.96 -2.58
CA LYS A 74 -12.28 22.25 -3.28
C LYS A 74 -10.96 22.98 -3.25
N CYS A 75 -10.61 23.63 -4.35
CA CYS A 75 -9.42 24.47 -4.44
C CYS A 75 -9.78 25.93 -4.12
N MET A 76 -9.05 26.53 -3.16
CA MET A 76 -9.30 27.89 -2.69
C MET A 76 -8.22 28.84 -3.22
N LEU A 77 -8.64 29.94 -3.86
CA LEU A 77 -7.76 30.94 -4.46
C LEU A 77 -6.81 31.63 -3.46
N LYS A 78 -7.27 31.87 -2.21
CA LYS A 78 -6.60 32.75 -1.22
C LYS A 78 -5.16 32.39 -0.83
N THR A 79 -4.64 31.24 -1.28
CA THR A 79 -3.28 30.77 -0.92
C THR A 79 -2.55 30.05 -2.07
N GLY A 80 -3.07 30.07 -3.30
CA GLY A 80 -2.88 28.96 -4.24
C GLY A 80 -1.66 29.03 -5.17
N ASP A 81 -0.65 28.20 -4.89
CA ASP A 81 0.32 27.67 -5.87
C ASP A 81 -0.36 26.66 -6.83
N CYS A 82 -1.43 27.10 -7.50
CA CYS A 82 -2.20 26.30 -8.45
C CYS A 82 -1.61 26.45 -9.84
N VAL A 83 -1.44 25.33 -10.55
CA VAL A 83 -0.99 25.34 -11.95
C VAL A 83 -2.06 25.97 -12.85
N ILE A 84 -3.34 25.69 -12.57
CA ILE A 84 -4.48 26.32 -13.24
C ILE A 84 -5.03 27.44 -12.35
N LYS A 85 -5.02 28.67 -12.86
CA LYS A 85 -5.55 29.84 -12.14
C LYS A 85 -7.07 29.87 -12.25
N HIS A 86 -7.76 30.02 -11.10
CA HIS A 86 -9.21 30.21 -11.03
C HIS A 86 -9.52 31.50 -10.26
N ALA A 87 -9.72 32.60 -10.99
CA ALA A 87 -9.99 33.90 -10.40
C ALA A 87 -11.43 33.98 -9.87
N GLY A 88 -11.60 34.39 -8.61
CA GLY A 88 -12.91 34.72 -8.03
C GLY A 88 -13.85 33.55 -7.70
N VAL A 89 -13.49 32.30 -8.02
CA VAL A 89 -14.35 31.12 -7.82
C VAL A 89 -13.56 29.97 -7.23
N PHE A 90 -14.17 29.18 -6.33
CA PHE A 90 -13.58 27.93 -5.86
C PHE A 90 -13.71 26.86 -6.94
N SER A 91 -12.57 26.32 -7.38
CA SER A 91 -12.59 25.18 -8.29
C SER A 91 -13.03 23.90 -7.55
N THR A 92 -14.01 23.20 -8.09
CA THR A 92 -14.58 21.96 -7.55
C THR A 92 -14.82 20.95 -8.68
N GLY A 93 -15.11 19.70 -8.34
CA GLY A 93 -15.31 18.66 -9.36
C GLY A 93 -14.03 18.42 -10.16
N MET A 94 -14.18 18.15 -11.47
CA MET A 94 -13.06 17.93 -12.38
C MET A 94 -12.16 19.16 -12.57
N GLY A 95 -12.66 20.38 -12.38
CA GLY A 95 -11.84 21.59 -12.51
C GLY A 95 -10.76 21.72 -11.42
N MET A 96 -10.86 20.97 -10.32
CA MET A 96 -9.89 20.94 -9.23
C MET A 96 -8.77 19.92 -9.48
N VAL A 97 -9.05 18.92 -10.31
CA VAL A 97 -8.15 17.82 -10.63
C VAL A 97 -7.04 18.30 -11.56
N GLY A 98 -5.82 17.81 -11.34
CA GLY A 98 -4.67 18.05 -12.20
C GLY A 98 -4.05 16.77 -12.78
N ALA A 99 -4.12 15.65 -12.06
CA ALA A 99 -3.60 14.36 -12.53
C ALA A 99 -4.24 13.17 -11.78
N ILE A 100 -4.03 11.96 -12.31
CA ILE A 100 -4.25 10.68 -11.61
C ILE A 100 -2.87 10.17 -11.18
N CYS A 101 -2.77 9.58 -9.99
CA CYS A 101 -1.54 8.91 -9.56
C CYS A 101 -1.52 7.45 -10.02
N ASP A 102 -0.48 7.03 -10.74
CA ASP A 102 -0.35 5.64 -11.24
C ASP A 102 -0.31 4.58 -10.13
N PHE A 103 0.14 4.94 -8.94
CA PHE A 103 0.31 4.02 -7.82
C PHE A 103 -0.97 3.82 -6.99
N CYS A 104 -1.64 4.91 -6.62
CA CYS A 104 -2.84 4.84 -5.77
C CYS A 104 -4.15 5.04 -6.53
N GLU A 105 -4.08 5.36 -7.82
CA GLU A 105 -5.21 5.61 -8.70
C GLU A 105 -6.17 6.68 -8.14
N ALA A 106 -5.68 7.61 -7.30
CA ALA A 106 -6.48 8.68 -6.74
C ALA A 106 -6.28 9.99 -7.53
N TRP A 107 -7.30 10.83 -7.56
CA TRP A 107 -7.20 12.17 -8.11
C TRP A 107 -6.21 13.02 -7.31
N ILE A 108 -5.35 13.75 -8.00
CA ILE A 108 -4.44 14.74 -7.41
C ILE A 108 -4.87 16.12 -7.90
N CYS A 109 -5.02 17.06 -6.97
CA CYS A 109 -5.40 18.43 -7.34
C CYS A 109 -4.29 19.13 -8.13
N HIS A 110 -4.66 20.15 -8.89
CA HIS A 110 -3.72 20.97 -9.69
C HIS A 110 -2.76 21.85 -8.86
N GLY A 111 -2.66 21.64 -7.55
CA GLY A 111 -1.69 22.35 -6.72
C GLY A 111 -0.29 21.86 -7.08
N ARG A 112 0.63 22.77 -7.42
CA ARG A 112 2.00 22.43 -7.85
C ARG A 112 2.70 21.52 -6.84
N LYS A 113 2.58 21.82 -5.55
CA LYS A 113 3.07 20.94 -4.47
C LYS A 113 2.49 19.52 -4.55
N CYS A 114 1.19 19.36 -4.77
CA CYS A 114 0.56 18.03 -4.81
C CYS A 114 1.05 17.24 -6.01
N LEU A 115 1.09 17.86 -7.20
CA LEU A 115 1.57 17.23 -8.42
C LEU A 115 3.04 16.82 -8.34
N GLN A 116 3.92 17.70 -7.83
CA GLN A 116 5.36 17.43 -7.77
C GLN A 116 5.75 16.41 -6.70
N THR A 117 4.97 16.27 -5.62
CA THR A 117 5.39 15.47 -4.45
C THR A 117 4.64 14.16 -4.27
N HIS A 118 3.41 14.04 -4.77
CA HIS A 118 2.57 12.89 -4.43
C HIS A 118 3.15 11.58 -4.96
N ALA A 119 3.55 11.49 -6.24
CA ALA A 119 4.11 10.27 -6.80
C ALA A 119 5.35 9.77 -6.02
N CYS A 120 6.21 10.70 -5.58
CA CYS A 120 7.40 10.39 -4.79
C CYS A 120 7.12 9.93 -3.35
N THR A 121 5.95 10.28 -2.81
CA THR A 121 5.57 10.02 -1.41
C THR A 121 4.39 9.07 -1.30
N CYS A 122 3.91 8.52 -2.41
CA CYS A 122 2.70 7.72 -2.44
C CYS A 122 2.87 6.50 -1.51
N PRO A 123 1.96 6.28 -0.55
CA PRO A 123 2.03 5.15 0.37
C PRO A 123 1.80 3.81 -0.33
N LEU A 124 1.22 3.82 -1.53
CA LEU A 124 0.87 2.64 -2.31
C LEU A 124 1.83 2.36 -3.48
N GLN A 125 2.97 3.03 -3.54
CA GLN A 125 3.95 2.82 -4.62
C GLN A 125 4.45 1.37 -4.73
N ASP A 126 4.57 0.67 -3.60
CA ASP A 126 5.02 -0.73 -3.54
C ASP A 126 3.88 -1.67 -3.06
N ALA A 127 2.62 -1.24 -3.24
CA ALA A 127 1.46 -1.96 -2.72
C ALA A 127 1.02 -3.07 -3.67
N VAL A 128 1.61 -4.25 -3.48
CA VAL A 128 1.19 -5.51 -4.09
C VAL A 128 0.84 -6.48 -2.97
N CYS A 129 -0.30 -7.17 -3.10
CA CYS A 129 -0.70 -8.16 -2.09
C CYS A 129 0.33 -9.28 -2.00
N LEU A 130 0.77 -9.64 -0.79
CA LEU A 130 1.73 -10.73 -0.60
C LEU A 130 1.18 -12.13 -0.93
N GLU A 131 -0.14 -12.33 -0.85
CA GLU A 131 -0.75 -13.64 -1.06
C GLU A 131 -1.24 -13.83 -2.49
N CYS A 132 -2.11 -12.92 -2.98
CA CYS A 132 -2.66 -13.03 -4.33
C CYS A 132 -1.88 -12.28 -5.42
N GLU A 133 -0.76 -11.62 -5.10
CA GLU A 133 0.12 -10.88 -6.03
C GLU A 133 -0.54 -9.77 -6.87
N ARG A 134 -1.80 -9.47 -6.58
CA ARG A 134 -2.60 -8.43 -7.23
C ARG A 134 -2.28 -7.03 -6.68
N GLY A 135 -2.41 -6.04 -7.55
CA GLY A 135 -2.09 -4.63 -7.27
C GLY A 135 -3.30 -3.82 -6.79
N VAL A 136 -3.08 -2.53 -6.55
CA VAL A 136 -4.13 -1.58 -6.10
C VAL A 136 -5.33 -1.54 -7.04
N TRP A 137 -5.07 -1.65 -8.34
CA TRP A 137 -6.05 -1.57 -9.42
C TRP A 137 -7.05 -2.75 -9.37
N ASP A 138 -6.57 -3.95 -9.02
CA ASP A 138 -7.36 -5.18 -9.07
C ASP A 138 -8.34 -5.35 -7.90
N HIS A 139 -8.24 -4.53 -6.86
CA HIS A 139 -9.05 -4.65 -5.63
C HIS A 139 -9.77 -3.37 -5.22
N GLY A 140 -9.68 -2.32 -6.05
CA GLY A 140 -10.20 -0.98 -5.70
C GLY A 140 -9.43 -0.32 -4.56
N GLY A 141 -8.18 -0.77 -4.38
CA GLY A 141 -7.23 -0.21 -3.45
C GLY A 141 -7.52 -0.35 -1.96
N ARG A 142 -8.34 -1.33 -1.60
CA ARG A 142 -8.53 -1.79 -0.22
C ARG A 142 -7.32 -2.62 0.20
N VAL A 143 -6.24 -1.92 0.53
CA VAL A 143 -4.95 -2.50 0.92
C VAL A 143 -4.63 -2.16 2.38
N TYR A 144 -4.14 -3.16 3.10
CA TYR A 144 -3.77 -3.10 4.51
C TYR A 144 -2.30 -3.49 4.68
N LYS A 145 -1.67 -3.07 5.78
CA LYS A 145 -0.35 -3.55 6.17
C LYS A 145 -0.47 -4.51 7.33
N CYS A 146 0.14 -5.68 7.23
CA CYS A 146 0.24 -6.62 8.34
C CYS A 146 1.06 -6.01 9.48
N CYS A 147 0.57 -6.10 10.73
CA CYS A 147 1.28 -5.59 11.90
C CYS A 147 2.54 -6.40 12.26
N PHE A 148 2.72 -7.59 11.69
CA PHE A 148 3.84 -8.48 12.00
C PHE A 148 4.95 -8.45 10.95
N CYS A 149 4.59 -8.49 9.66
CA CYS A 149 5.57 -8.51 8.56
C CYS A 149 5.65 -7.21 7.77
N GLU A 150 4.76 -6.24 8.05
CA GLU A 150 4.57 -4.99 7.28
C GLU A 150 4.29 -5.19 5.79
N GLY A 151 3.92 -6.40 5.39
CA GLY A 151 3.48 -6.73 4.04
C GLY A 151 2.16 -6.10 3.69
N PHE A 152 1.99 -5.77 2.40
CA PHE A 152 0.71 -5.30 1.88
C PHE A 152 -0.22 -6.50 1.63
N LEU A 153 -1.48 -6.33 2.00
CA LEU A 153 -2.52 -7.36 1.91
C LEU A 153 -3.81 -6.74 1.38
N CYS A 154 -4.49 -7.43 0.48
CA CYS A 154 -5.84 -7.03 0.07
C CYS A 154 -6.84 -7.29 1.21
N GLU A 155 -8.06 -6.76 1.09
CA GLU A 155 -9.10 -6.97 2.09
C GLU A 155 -9.46 -8.45 2.30
N ASP A 156 -9.40 -9.24 1.24
CA ASP A 156 -9.75 -10.67 1.26
C ASP A 156 -8.68 -11.48 2.01
N ASP A 157 -7.40 -11.19 1.76
CA ASP A 157 -6.27 -11.95 2.33
C ASP A 157 -5.83 -11.47 3.72
N GLN A 158 -6.26 -10.27 4.15
CA GLN A 158 -5.71 -9.66 5.37
C GLN A 158 -5.90 -10.52 6.63
N PHE A 159 -7.05 -11.20 6.75
CA PHE A 159 -7.41 -11.93 7.96
C PHE A 159 -6.70 -13.28 8.02
N GLU A 160 -6.66 -14.00 6.90
CA GLU A 160 -5.99 -15.30 6.80
C GLU A 160 -4.48 -15.14 6.98
N HIS A 161 -3.90 -14.11 6.37
CA HIS A 161 -2.49 -13.79 6.56
C HIS A 161 -2.21 -13.36 8.00
N GLN A 162 -2.99 -12.45 8.61
CA GLN A 162 -2.74 -12.03 9.99
C GLN A 162 -2.84 -13.19 10.99
N ALA A 163 -3.74 -14.14 10.76
CA ALA A 163 -3.89 -15.33 11.60
C ALA A 163 -2.65 -16.26 11.54
N SER A 164 -2.01 -16.36 10.38
CA SER A 164 -0.86 -17.26 10.16
C SER A 164 0.51 -16.55 10.22
N CYS A 165 0.55 -15.22 10.13
CA CYS A 165 1.79 -14.47 9.93
C CYS A 165 2.76 -14.51 11.14
N GLN A 166 2.27 -14.75 12.36
CA GLN A 166 3.16 -14.93 13.51
C GLN A 166 3.82 -16.33 13.53
N VAL A 167 3.26 -17.28 12.80
CA VAL A 167 3.74 -18.66 12.76
C VAL A 167 4.92 -18.77 11.78
N LEU A 168 5.95 -19.48 12.22
CA LEU A 168 7.09 -19.86 11.38
C LEU A 168 6.85 -21.30 10.92
N GLU A 169 6.75 -21.50 9.62
CA GLU A 169 6.52 -22.84 9.05
C GLU A 169 7.75 -23.75 9.15
N SER A 170 8.93 -23.19 9.42
CA SER A 170 10.16 -23.97 9.54
C SER A 170 10.20 -24.73 10.87
N GLU A 171 9.92 -26.04 10.84
CA GLU A 171 9.97 -26.94 12.01
C GLU A 171 11.35 -26.96 12.69
N ASN A 172 12.41 -26.69 11.92
CA ASN A 172 13.77 -26.88 12.41
C ASN A 172 14.29 -25.72 13.27
N TYR A 173 13.69 -24.52 13.21
CA TYR A 173 14.14 -23.29 13.91
C TYR A 173 15.66 -23.02 13.85
N LYS A 174 16.34 -23.59 12.84
CA LYS A 174 17.79 -23.48 12.66
C LYS A 174 18.11 -22.12 12.05
N CYS A 175 19.24 -21.56 12.44
CA CYS A 175 19.75 -20.36 11.83
C CYS A 175 20.01 -20.60 10.33
N LYS A 176 19.62 -19.65 9.46
CA LYS A 176 19.86 -19.80 8.02
C LYS A 176 21.35 -19.86 7.66
N SER A 177 22.19 -19.18 8.43
CA SER A 177 23.63 -19.07 8.19
C SER A 177 24.45 -20.15 8.91
N CYS A 178 23.91 -20.78 9.96
CA CYS A 178 24.52 -21.96 10.58
C CYS A 178 23.45 -22.90 11.12
N ASN A 179 23.71 -24.20 11.14
CA ASN A 179 22.74 -25.19 11.62
C ASN A 179 22.51 -25.19 13.16
N LYS A 180 22.87 -24.12 13.88
CA LYS A 180 22.54 -23.92 15.30
C LYS A 180 21.12 -23.40 15.47
N LEU A 181 20.55 -23.53 16.66
CA LEU A 181 19.22 -22.99 16.99
C LEU A 181 19.20 -21.45 16.82
N GLY A 182 18.17 -20.94 16.15
CA GLY A 182 17.96 -19.50 15.95
C GLY A 182 17.23 -18.84 17.12
N GLN A 183 17.83 -17.79 17.69
CA GLN A 183 17.25 -17.02 18.80
C GLN A 183 16.41 -15.82 18.32
N TYR A 184 16.66 -15.35 17.10
CA TYR A 184 15.98 -14.22 16.48
C TYR A 184 15.28 -14.66 15.21
N SER A 185 14.04 -14.24 15.02
CA SER A 185 13.22 -14.57 13.87
C SER A 185 12.73 -13.31 13.16
N CYS A 186 12.85 -13.31 11.83
CA CYS A 186 12.29 -12.24 11.00
C CYS A 186 10.93 -12.69 10.46
N LEU A 187 9.84 -12.04 10.87
CA LEU A 187 8.49 -12.37 10.42
C LEU A 187 8.23 -12.01 8.96
N ARG A 188 8.99 -11.05 8.41
CA ARG A 188 8.93 -10.69 6.99
C ARG A 188 9.63 -11.68 6.06
N CYS A 189 10.72 -12.29 6.52
CA CYS A 189 11.45 -13.30 5.74
C CYS A 189 11.05 -14.73 6.08
N LYS A 190 10.37 -14.94 7.22
CA LYS A 190 10.13 -16.26 7.83
C LYS A 190 11.42 -17.05 8.06
N ILE A 191 12.49 -16.37 8.50
CA ILE A 191 13.82 -16.96 8.71
C ILE A 191 14.30 -16.72 10.14
N CYS A 192 14.91 -17.75 10.74
CA CYS A 192 15.58 -17.69 12.02
C CYS A 192 17.09 -17.42 11.90
N PHE A 193 17.67 -16.73 12.88
CA PHE A 193 19.08 -16.41 13.01
C PHE A 193 19.58 -16.63 14.44
N CYS A 194 20.80 -17.11 14.61
CA CYS A 194 21.47 -17.10 15.91
C CYS A 194 22.00 -15.70 16.22
N GLU A 195 22.37 -15.42 17.47
CA GLU A 195 22.83 -14.08 17.89
C GLU A 195 23.99 -13.54 17.02
N ASP A 196 24.99 -14.40 16.74
CA ASP A 196 26.15 -14.04 15.92
C ASP A 196 25.80 -13.68 14.47
N HIS A 197 24.75 -14.30 13.91
CA HIS A 197 24.34 -14.08 12.52
C HIS A 197 23.26 -13.00 12.38
N ALA A 198 22.51 -12.70 13.45
CA ALA A 198 21.61 -11.56 13.49
C ALA A 198 22.40 -10.24 13.66
N ARG A 199 23.47 -10.25 14.47
CA ARG A 199 24.32 -9.07 14.71
C ARG A 199 25.39 -8.94 13.62
N ARG A 200 25.36 -7.85 12.86
CA ARG A 200 26.46 -7.48 11.94
C ARG A 200 27.70 -7.08 12.75
N LYS A 201 28.84 -7.70 12.45
CA LYS A 201 30.14 -7.33 13.05
C LYS A 201 30.45 -5.85 12.80
N GLY A 202 30.83 -5.12 13.85
CA GLY A 202 31.23 -3.72 13.78
C GLY A 202 30.09 -2.68 13.90
N PHE A 203 28.84 -3.11 14.05
CA PHE A 203 27.71 -2.20 14.29
C PHE A 203 27.40 -2.11 15.79
N LYS A 204 27.30 -0.90 16.33
CA LYS A 204 26.85 -0.68 17.71
C LYS A 204 25.33 -0.75 17.77
N TYR A 205 24.81 -1.80 18.41
CA TYR A 205 23.39 -1.94 18.68
C TYR A 205 23.03 -1.22 19.97
N GLU A 206 21.98 -0.40 19.92
CA GLU A 206 21.43 0.21 21.13
C GLU A 206 20.71 -0.85 21.97
N LYS A 207 20.93 -0.80 23.28
CA LYS A 207 20.27 -1.69 24.23
C LYS A 207 18.76 -1.42 24.18
N ASN A 208 17.94 -2.48 24.09
CA ASN A 208 16.46 -2.45 23.98
C ASN A 208 15.85 -2.13 22.60
N LYS A 209 16.64 -1.93 21.54
CA LYS A 209 16.10 -1.90 20.17
C LYS A 209 16.15 -3.29 19.53
N PRO A 210 15.11 -3.70 18.76
CA PRO A 210 15.13 -4.99 18.06
C PRO A 210 16.25 -5.01 17.02
N ILE A 211 16.85 -6.19 16.84
CA ILE A 211 17.97 -6.36 15.91
C ILE A 211 17.39 -6.41 14.49
N PRO A 212 17.88 -5.62 13.53
CA PRO A 212 17.42 -5.68 12.15
C PRO A 212 17.87 -6.98 11.47
N CYS A 213 16.98 -7.56 10.68
CA CYS A 213 17.22 -8.76 9.90
C CYS A 213 18.39 -8.55 8.93
N PRO A 214 19.37 -9.46 8.87
CA PRO A 214 20.49 -9.34 7.94
C PRO A 214 20.07 -9.27 6.46
N LYS A 215 18.98 -9.95 6.09
CA LYS A 215 18.48 -10.08 4.71
C LYS A 215 17.66 -8.87 4.27
N CYS A 216 16.63 -8.49 5.04
CA CYS A 216 15.69 -7.44 4.64
C CYS A 216 15.76 -6.16 5.50
N GLY A 217 16.54 -6.15 6.59
CA GLY A 217 16.63 -5.01 7.51
C GLY A 217 15.44 -4.83 8.44
N PHE A 218 14.37 -5.63 8.31
CA PHE A 218 13.19 -5.57 9.16
C PHE A 218 13.48 -6.03 10.59
N GLU A 219 12.78 -5.47 11.57
CA GLU A 219 12.97 -5.80 12.99
C GLU A 219 12.76 -7.29 13.26
N THR A 220 13.69 -7.91 13.99
CA THR A 220 13.56 -9.31 14.41
C THR A 220 12.94 -9.41 15.79
N SER A 221 12.09 -10.42 15.97
CA SER A 221 11.50 -10.80 17.25
C SER A 221 12.29 -11.97 17.84
N GLN A 222 12.28 -12.12 19.17
CA GLN A 222 12.91 -13.29 19.79
C GLN A 222 12.04 -14.52 19.52
N THR A 223 12.65 -15.62 19.08
CA THR A 223 11.92 -16.85 18.69
C THR A 223 11.07 -17.41 19.82
N LYS A 224 11.53 -17.25 21.07
CA LYS A 224 10.81 -17.70 22.28
C LYS A 224 9.57 -16.88 22.63
N ASP A 225 9.51 -15.63 22.18
CA ASP A 225 8.40 -14.71 22.50
C ASP A 225 7.26 -14.85 21.47
N LEU A 226 7.52 -15.55 20.35
CA LEU A 226 6.51 -15.92 19.38
C LEU A 226 5.71 -17.10 19.94
N SER A 227 4.38 -16.94 20.02
CA SER A 227 3.45 -17.97 20.50
C SER A 227 3.41 -19.14 19.52
N MET A 228 4.39 -20.03 19.61
CA MET A 228 4.48 -21.22 18.76
C MET A 228 3.52 -22.28 19.30
N SER A 229 2.24 -22.11 19.00
CA SER A 229 1.24 -23.14 19.27
C SER A 229 1.54 -24.34 18.38
N THR A 230 1.90 -25.47 18.98
CA THR A 230 1.97 -26.78 18.30
C THR A 230 0.58 -27.32 17.95
N ARG A 231 -0.48 -26.63 18.38
CA ARG A 231 -1.86 -26.92 18.00
C ARG A 231 -2.27 -25.93 16.91
N SER A 232 -2.19 -26.36 15.66
CA SER A 232 -2.74 -25.61 14.52
C SER A 232 -4.26 -25.73 14.54
N HIS A 233 -4.97 -24.67 14.93
CA HIS A 233 -6.41 -24.59 14.68
C HIS A 233 -6.61 -24.03 13.28
N LYS A 234 -6.90 -24.91 12.31
CA LYS A 234 -7.38 -24.48 10.98
C LYS A 234 -8.80 -23.91 11.17
N PHE A 235 -8.91 -22.59 11.18
CA PHE A 235 -10.21 -21.92 11.10
C PHE A 235 -10.66 -21.93 9.64
N GLY A 236 -11.10 -23.10 9.17
CA GLY A 236 -11.88 -23.21 7.93
C GLY A 236 -13.37 -23.13 8.28
N ARG A 237 -14.19 -22.54 7.39
CA ARG A 237 -15.65 -22.75 7.44
C ARG A 237 -15.88 -24.26 7.44
N GLN A 238 -16.27 -24.82 8.57
CA GLN A 238 -16.73 -26.19 8.63
C GLN A 238 -17.99 -26.25 7.75
N GLN A 239 -17.85 -26.84 6.56
CA GLN A 239 -19.00 -27.43 5.89
C GLN A 239 -19.49 -28.53 6.84
N LEU A 240 -20.72 -28.38 7.35
CA LEU A 240 -21.45 -29.53 7.87
C LEU A 240 -21.60 -30.49 6.69
N ASN A 241 -20.78 -31.54 6.66
CA ASN A 241 -21.05 -32.80 5.98
C ASN A 241 -20.02 -33.81 6.50
N GLY A 242 -20.52 -34.84 7.16
CA GLY A 242 -19.70 -35.89 7.79
C GLY A 242 -20.61 -36.78 8.61
N ASP A 243 -21.37 -37.60 7.90
CA ASP A 243 -22.19 -38.68 8.42
C ASP A 243 -21.32 -39.75 9.13
N ASP A 244 -22.00 -40.42 10.06
CA ASP A 244 -21.84 -41.81 10.49
C ASP A 244 -20.79 -42.14 11.58
N TYR A 245 -21.28 -42.37 12.81
CA TYR A 245 -21.02 -43.58 13.58
C TYR A 245 -22.17 -43.85 14.56
N ASP A 246 -22.77 -45.02 14.39
CA ASP A 246 -23.67 -45.77 15.29
C ASP A 246 -23.46 -45.51 16.79
N ASP A 247 -24.56 -45.26 17.50
CA ASP A 247 -24.81 -45.90 18.79
C ASP A 247 -26.34 -46.03 18.99
N GLU A 248 -26.80 -47.28 19.11
CA GLU A 248 -28.17 -47.69 19.41
C GLU A 248 -28.48 -47.35 20.89
N ASP A 249 -29.60 -46.68 21.18
CA ASP A 249 -30.62 -47.16 22.13
C ASP A 249 -31.71 -46.10 22.47
N ASP A 250 -32.94 -46.62 22.52
CA ASP A 250 -34.11 -46.24 23.33
C ASP A 250 -34.91 -44.92 23.10
N ASP A 251 -36.04 -45.13 22.40
CA ASP A 251 -37.45 -44.99 22.87
C ASP A 251 -38.05 -43.61 23.27
N TYR A 252 -39.34 -43.50 22.93
CA TYR A 252 -40.38 -42.52 23.30
C TYR A 252 -40.63 -41.26 22.44
N ASP A 253 -41.74 -41.38 21.68
CA ASP A 253 -42.76 -40.39 21.29
C ASP A 253 -42.76 -39.01 21.97
N VAL A 254 -42.92 -37.93 21.18
CA VAL A 254 -43.97 -36.88 21.36
C VAL A 254 -43.84 -35.77 20.29
N GLY A 255 -44.85 -35.70 19.41
CA GLY A 255 -45.69 -34.53 19.15
C GLY A 255 -45.12 -33.18 18.64
N GLY A 256 -45.53 -32.83 17.41
CA GLY A 256 -45.81 -31.45 16.94
C GLY A 256 -44.83 -30.93 15.87
N GLY A 257 -45.18 -30.64 14.61
CA GLY A 257 -46.46 -30.25 14.03
C GLY A 257 -46.38 -28.80 13.53
N TYR A 258 -45.94 -28.59 12.28
CA TYR A 258 -46.42 -27.56 11.31
C TYR A 258 -45.59 -27.66 10.01
N SER A 259 -46.10 -28.26 8.92
CA SER A 259 -46.87 -27.59 7.84
C SER A 259 -46.09 -26.42 7.21
N GLY A 260 -45.44 -26.62 6.05
CA GLY A 260 -46.01 -26.28 4.73
C GLY A 260 -45.29 -25.01 4.22
N PHE A 261 -44.75 -24.90 3.01
CA PHE A 261 -45.34 -25.17 1.70
C PHE A 261 -44.27 -25.47 0.65
N SER A 262 -44.59 -26.45 -0.19
CA SER A 262 -44.01 -26.69 -1.50
C SER A 262 -44.82 -25.94 -2.57
N TYR A 263 -44.13 -25.35 -3.54
CA TYR A 263 -44.55 -25.14 -4.93
C TYR A 263 -43.25 -25.12 -5.75
N GLY A 264 -42.94 -26.01 -6.69
CA GLY A 264 -43.75 -27.00 -7.38
C GLY A 264 -43.72 -26.72 -8.88
N GLY A 265 -42.99 -27.58 -9.62
CA GLY A 265 -43.15 -27.81 -11.07
C GLY A 265 -42.11 -27.13 -11.95
N GLY A 266 -41.40 -27.79 -12.87
CA GLY A 266 -41.46 -29.18 -13.32
C GLY A 266 -41.02 -29.27 -14.78
N GLY A 267 -40.04 -30.13 -15.05
CA GLY A 267 -39.83 -30.93 -16.28
C GLY A 267 -39.70 -30.26 -17.65
N ALA A 268 -38.60 -30.55 -18.35
CA ALA A 268 -38.60 -31.39 -19.57
C ALA A 268 -37.24 -31.37 -20.28
N THR A 269 -36.75 -32.55 -20.65
CA THR A 269 -35.64 -32.80 -21.57
C THR A 269 -36.15 -32.79 -23.02
N ASN A 270 -35.45 -32.14 -23.96
CA ASN A 270 -35.11 -32.70 -25.28
C ASN A 270 -34.23 -31.76 -26.13
N TYR A 271 -33.41 -32.41 -26.95
CA TYR A 271 -32.32 -31.97 -27.83
C TYR A 271 -32.66 -30.92 -28.90
N SER A 272 -31.66 -30.10 -29.27
CA SER A 272 -31.31 -29.87 -30.68
C SER A 272 -29.84 -29.49 -30.80
N ASP A 273 -29.16 -30.24 -31.66
CA ASP A 273 -27.90 -29.97 -32.36
C ASP A 273 -28.03 -28.68 -33.20
N ASP A 274 -26.94 -27.93 -33.34
CA ASP A 274 -26.49 -27.36 -34.63
C ASP A 274 -25.06 -26.80 -34.52
N ASP A 275 -24.32 -27.04 -35.59
CA ASP A 275 -22.89 -27.06 -35.79
C ASP A 275 -22.15 -25.70 -35.80
N ASP A 276 -20.82 -25.82 -35.62
CA ASP A 276 -19.69 -25.16 -36.31
C ASP A 276 -19.78 -23.67 -36.74
N ASP A 277 -18.80 -22.86 -36.33
CA ASP A 277 -17.64 -22.58 -37.20
C ASP A 277 -16.59 -21.68 -36.48
N ASP A 278 -15.33 -22.03 -36.73
CA ASP A 278 -14.11 -21.25 -36.52
C ASP A 278 -14.23 -19.81 -37.04
N GLU A 279 -13.57 -18.83 -36.41
CA GLU A 279 -12.65 -17.91 -37.11
C GLU A 279 -11.59 -17.34 -36.14
N ASP A 280 -10.35 -17.57 -36.54
CA ASP A 280 -9.06 -17.08 -36.04
C ASP A 280 -8.84 -15.58 -36.40
N TYR A 281 -7.62 -15.07 -36.19
CA TYR A 281 -7.09 -13.73 -36.55
C TYR A 281 -7.21 -12.63 -35.48
N ASP A 282 -6.21 -11.81 -35.17
CA ASP A 282 -4.83 -11.75 -35.64
C ASP A 282 -4.01 -10.96 -34.61
N ASP A 283 -2.72 -11.29 -34.58
CA ASP A 283 -1.61 -10.64 -33.90
C ASP A 283 -1.30 -9.30 -34.59
N ASP A 284 -1.31 -8.18 -33.87
CA ASP A 284 -0.68 -6.94 -34.35
C ASP A 284 0.03 -6.22 -33.21
N ASP A 285 1.34 -6.43 -33.25
CA ASP A 285 2.44 -5.86 -32.49
C ASP A 285 2.82 -4.52 -33.14
N ASP A 286 2.47 -3.39 -32.51
CA ASP A 286 2.91 -2.06 -32.96
C ASP A 286 3.66 -1.34 -31.83
N GLU A 287 4.97 -1.60 -31.77
CA GLU A 287 5.98 -0.80 -31.07
C GLU A 287 6.25 0.52 -31.84
N GLU A 288 5.57 1.60 -31.45
CA GLU A 288 5.92 2.96 -31.92
C GLU A 288 6.90 3.62 -30.92
N GLU A 289 8.20 3.44 -31.19
CA GLU A 289 9.31 4.25 -30.68
C GLU A 289 9.24 5.66 -31.30
N THR A 290 8.81 6.66 -30.53
CA THR A 290 9.00 8.08 -30.90
C THR A 290 10.14 8.71 -30.10
N SER A 291 11.20 8.98 -30.84
CA SER A 291 12.43 9.67 -30.45
C SER A 291 12.33 11.19 -30.64
N GLU A 292 13.07 11.94 -29.80
CA GLU A 292 13.56 13.33 -29.97
C GLU A 292 12.50 14.45 -29.77
N GLU A 293 12.72 15.60 -29.12
CA GLU A 293 13.90 16.42 -28.84
C GLU A 293 13.69 17.24 -27.53
N GLU A 294 14.72 17.34 -26.68
CA GLU A 294 14.77 18.28 -25.54
C GLU A 294 15.45 19.58 -26.01
N SER A 295 14.71 20.69 -26.03
CA SER A 295 15.26 22.04 -26.23
C SER A 295 15.53 22.70 -24.87
N ASP A 296 16.79 22.70 -24.45
CA ASP A 296 17.30 23.45 -23.30
C ASP A 296 17.38 24.96 -23.63
N GLU A 297 16.49 25.78 -23.07
CA GLU A 297 16.71 27.23 -22.94
C GLU A 297 17.17 27.56 -21.52
N GLU A 298 18.47 27.87 -21.40
CA GLU A 298 19.06 28.44 -20.19
C GLU A 298 18.72 29.93 -20.08
N GLU A 299 17.92 30.32 -19.08
CA GLU A 299 17.98 31.68 -18.54
C GLU A 299 18.80 31.69 -17.24
N SER A 300 20.00 32.24 -17.36
CA SER A 300 20.82 32.73 -16.26
C SER A 300 20.12 33.90 -15.57
N ASN A 301 19.82 33.78 -14.27
CA ASN A 301 19.54 34.95 -13.46
C ASN A 301 20.43 34.95 -12.21
N GLU A 302 21.27 35.98 -12.14
CA GLU A 302 22.28 36.23 -11.13
C GLU A 302 21.62 36.62 -9.81
N GLU A 303 21.83 35.81 -8.76
CA GLU A 303 21.54 36.20 -7.38
C GLU A 303 22.66 37.11 -6.86
N THR A 304 22.46 38.43 -6.97
CA THR A 304 23.05 39.38 -6.03
C THR A 304 21.96 39.87 -5.09
N GLU A 305 21.96 39.40 -3.83
CA GLU A 305 21.65 40.22 -2.65
C GLU A 305 21.87 39.39 -1.38
N ASP A 306 23.06 39.54 -0.83
CA ASP A 306 23.49 38.99 0.45
C ASP A 306 23.77 40.17 1.39
N LYS A 307 23.23 40.12 2.62
CA LYS A 307 23.69 40.84 3.84
C LYS A 307 23.31 42.31 4.04
N LYS A 308 22.05 42.59 4.38
CA LYS A 308 21.71 43.84 5.10
C LYS A 308 20.90 43.73 6.40
N ASP A 309 20.37 42.56 6.79
CA ASP A 309 19.44 42.52 7.94
C ASP A 309 19.97 41.94 9.27
N GLU A 310 21.21 41.46 9.35
CA GLU A 310 21.74 40.96 10.64
C GLU A 310 22.49 41.99 11.50
N LYS A 311 22.69 43.23 11.03
CA LYS A 311 23.45 44.25 11.78
C LYS A 311 22.63 45.25 12.59
N LYS A 312 21.29 45.12 12.60
CA LYS A 312 20.40 46.09 13.28
C LYS A 312 19.87 45.65 14.65
N VAL A 313 20.10 44.42 15.08
CA VAL A 313 19.51 43.89 16.34
C VAL A 313 20.49 43.90 17.52
N GLU A 314 21.80 44.06 17.29
CA GLU A 314 22.80 44.10 18.38
C GLU A 314 23.12 45.51 18.91
N GLY A 315 22.66 46.57 18.23
CA GLY A 315 22.95 47.96 18.63
C GLY A 315 21.99 48.59 19.64
N GLU A 316 20.86 47.96 19.97
CA GLU A 316 19.85 48.52 20.89
C GLU A 316 19.88 47.94 22.31
N LYS A 317 20.78 47.00 22.62
CA LYS A 317 20.90 46.40 23.97
C LYS A 317 22.02 46.97 24.85
N GLU A 318 22.82 47.92 24.37
CA GLU A 318 23.93 48.54 25.14
C GLU A 318 23.68 50.01 25.56
N LYS A 319 22.42 50.46 25.66
CA LYS A 319 22.08 51.78 26.26
C LYS A 319 21.09 51.72 27.43
N ALA A 320 20.97 50.57 28.09
CA ALA A 320 20.21 50.43 29.32
C ALA A 320 21.01 49.69 30.40
N LYS A 321 22.14 50.28 30.79
CA LYS A 321 22.69 50.23 32.16
C LYS A 321 23.79 51.27 32.34
#